data_AF-A0A7D3WPH7-F1
#
_entry.id   AF-A0A7D3WPH7-F1
#
_cell.length_a   1.000
_cell.length_b   1.000
_cell.length_c   1.000
_cell.angle_alpha   90.00
_cell.angle_beta   90.00
_cell.angle_gamma   90.00
#
_symmetry.space_group_name_H-M   'P 1'
#
loop_
_entity.id
_entity.type
_entity.pdbx_description
1 polymer ?
#
loop_
_entity_poly.entity_id
_entity_poly.type
_entity_poly.pdbx_seq_one_letter_code
_entity_poly.pdbx_strand_id
1 'polypeptide(L)'
;MSKKIYAILCLLVALSGPARGQRATAPAIMPTLPPETPASLEFVPNKGQWPAAVRYAAAVPGGHLCLEPGGLHYILLQHVEHPQPWKGGTAGPAATSAGGIAAAVAGPAGAIRGHQLRVRFVGADTTTSLTPAEATGEVRNYLHGSDATQWASAVPSYRQVRYQAPWPGIATRFYENATQHLEYDFEVAAGADAGRVQLRYEGATRLTLSADGQLHVGTTVGSLTELAPHAYQLDPATGSRRAVACRYRLNTAEARVSFELGAYDHSRPLVIDPTVVFSTYSGAKGSNWGFTATYDAAGNLYSGGIVLDDMLALPSYPTTPGAFQTSFSGVIDIALIKYNPAVNGPAARVWATYLGGNRDDFPSSLVVNARNELLLLGSTSSTNFPTTDGAVQRGFAGGSR
;
A
#
# COMPACT_ATOMS: atom_id res chain seq x y z
N MET A 1 -23.56 -23.60 -4.87
CA MET A 1 -23.61 -23.18 -6.28
C MET A 1 -22.18 -22.89 -6.74
N SER A 2 -21.56 -23.82 -7.46
CA SER A 2 -20.19 -23.70 -7.98
C SER A 2 -20.24 -23.18 -9.42
N LYS A 3 -19.50 -22.10 -9.71
CA LYS A 3 -19.42 -21.47 -11.04
C LYS A 3 -18.31 -22.15 -11.85
N LYS A 4 -18.68 -22.77 -12.97
CA LYS A 4 -17.77 -23.39 -13.94
C LYS A 4 -17.37 -22.36 -15.00
N ILE A 5 -16.10 -22.38 -15.39
CA ILE A 5 -15.57 -21.75 -16.60
C ILE A 5 -15.82 -22.74 -17.76
N TYR A 6 -16.39 -22.28 -18.88
CA TYR A 6 -16.69 -23.14 -20.03
C TYR A 6 -15.66 -22.96 -21.14
N ALA A 7 -14.97 -24.06 -21.47
CA ALA A 7 -14.38 -24.29 -22.79
C ALA A 7 -15.25 -25.34 -23.53
N ILE A 8 -15.60 -25.05 -24.77
CA ILE A 8 -16.41 -25.90 -25.69
C ILE A 8 -15.40 -26.66 -26.58
N LEU A 9 -15.44 -27.98 -26.93
CA LEU A 9 -16.51 -28.87 -27.45
C LEU A 9 -16.09 -30.37 -27.49
N CYS A 10 -17.06 -31.31 -27.31
CA CYS A 10 -17.23 -32.75 -27.76
C CYS A 10 -16.13 -33.83 -27.54
N LEU A 11 -16.39 -35.15 -27.34
CA LEU A 11 -17.37 -36.04 -26.64
C LEU A 11 -16.81 -37.49 -26.75
N LEU A 12 -16.83 -38.28 -25.66
CA LEU A 12 -16.96 -39.77 -25.49
C LEU A 12 -15.89 -40.57 -24.68
N VAL A 13 -16.27 -40.86 -23.42
CA VAL A 13 -16.32 -42.14 -22.65
C VAL A 13 -15.09 -43.08 -22.53
N ALA A 14 -14.57 -43.26 -21.28
CA ALA A 14 -14.64 -44.52 -20.48
C ALA A 14 -13.61 -44.66 -19.30
N LEU A 15 -14.15 -44.73 -18.06
CA LEU A 15 -13.90 -45.70 -16.96
C LEU A 15 -12.50 -45.88 -16.29
N SER A 16 -12.31 -45.46 -15.02
CA SER A 16 -12.50 -46.17 -13.70
C SER A 16 -11.20 -46.81 -13.15
N GLY A 17 -10.70 -46.50 -11.95
CA GLY A 17 -11.18 -46.96 -10.63
C GLY A 17 -10.15 -46.72 -9.49
N PRO A 18 -10.46 -47.03 -8.21
CA PRO A 18 -9.95 -46.31 -7.02
C PRO A 18 -9.07 -47.12 -6.05
N ALA A 19 -8.44 -46.45 -5.06
CA ALA A 19 -7.89 -47.11 -3.86
C ALA A 19 -8.04 -46.29 -2.56
N ARG A 20 -8.47 -47.00 -1.51
CA ARG A 20 -8.70 -46.67 -0.08
C ARG A 20 -7.42 -46.13 0.60
N GLY A 21 -7.39 -45.36 1.70
CA GLY A 21 -8.33 -45.12 2.80
C GLY A 21 -7.69 -45.50 4.14
N GLN A 22 -7.16 -44.54 4.92
CA GLN A 22 -6.74 -44.73 6.32
C GLN A 22 -7.15 -43.51 7.17
N ARG A 23 -7.80 -43.76 8.31
CA ARG A 23 -8.30 -42.78 9.28
C ARG A 23 -7.19 -42.37 10.27
N ALA A 24 -7.00 -41.08 10.47
CA ALA A 24 -6.23 -40.52 11.58
C ALA A 24 -7.18 -39.86 12.61
N THR A 25 -6.86 -40.03 13.89
CA THR A 25 -7.56 -39.48 15.05
C THR A 25 -7.40 -37.96 15.16
N ALA A 26 -8.47 -37.25 15.54
CA ALA A 26 -8.53 -35.79 15.59
C ALA A 26 -7.69 -35.20 16.75
N PRO A 27 -6.88 -34.16 16.52
CA PRO A 27 -6.21 -33.42 17.60
C PRO A 27 -7.18 -32.44 18.28
N ALA A 28 -6.93 -32.19 19.56
CA ALA A 28 -7.70 -31.29 20.41
C ALA A 28 -7.75 -29.86 19.85
N ILE A 29 -8.94 -29.25 19.87
CA ILE A 29 -9.19 -27.89 19.38
C ILE A 29 -8.60 -26.90 20.40
N MET A 30 -7.51 -26.24 20.03
CA MET A 30 -7.08 -25.01 20.70
C MET A 30 -8.10 -23.91 20.41
N PRO A 31 -8.45 -23.05 21.39
CA PRO A 31 -9.35 -21.93 21.14
C PRO A 31 -8.74 -21.03 20.07
N THR A 32 -9.46 -20.86 18.97
CA THR A 32 -9.08 -19.99 17.87
C THR A 32 -9.08 -18.55 18.38
N LEU A 33 -7.89 -17.93 18.47
CA LEU A 33 -7.78 -16.49 18.54
C LEU A 33 -8.51 -15.90 17.30
N PRO A 34 -9.26 -14.80 17.46
CA PRO A 34 -9.92 -14.15 16.33
C PRO A 34 -8.87 -13.80 15.26
N PRO A 35 -9.23 -13.82 13.97
CA PRO A 35 -8.30 -13.47 12.90
C PRO A 35 -7.86 -12.02 13.08
N GLU A 36 -6.61 -11.82 13.49
CA GLU A 36 -6.00 -10.50 13.47
C GLU A 36 -5.88 -10.05 12.01
N THR A 37 -6.51 -8.93 11.67
CA THR A 37 -6.25 -8.21 10.42
C THR A 37 -4.75 -7.93 10.35
N PRO A 38 -4.00 -8.35 9.31
CA PRO A 38 -2.56 -8.19 9.32
C PRO A 38 -2.22 -6.71 9.24
N ALA A 39 -1.94 -6.10 10.38
CA ALA A 39 -1.46 -4.73 10.47
C ALA A 39 -0.02 -4.66 9.93
N SER A 40 0.31 -3.61 9.17
CA SER A 40 1.59 -3.49 8.45
C SER A 40 2.48 -2.37 8.99
N LEU A 41 1.89 -1.29 9.51
CA LEU A 41 2.63 -0.17 10.06
C LEU A 41 3.26 -0.53 11.41
N GLU A 42 4.54 -0.20 11.56
CA GLU A 42 5.30 -0.45 12.78
C GLU A 42 6.17 0.74 13.13
N PHE A 43 5.98 1.27 14.33
CA PHE A 43 6.81 2.32 14.90
C PHE A 43 7.94 1.70 15.71
N VAL A 44 9.17 1.96 15.30
CA VAL A 44 10.37 1.48 15.96
C VAL A 44 11.01 2.64 16.74
N PRO A 45 11.29 2.50 18.05
CA PRO A 45 11.93 3.53 18.85
C PRO A 45 13.39 3.71 18.44
N ASN A 46 13.86 4.96 18.48
CA ASN A 46 15.27 5.27 18.26
C ASN A 46 16.09 4.92 19.53
N LYS A 47 17.00 3.96 19.41
CA LYS A 47 18.03 3.60 20.39
C LYS A 47 19.44 4.05 19.95
N GLY A 48 19.55 4.87 18.91
CA GLY A 48 20.82 5.37 18.35
C GLY A 48 21.00 5.07 16.86
N GLN A 49 20.11 4.29 16.24
CA GLN A 49 20.18 3.93 14.82
C GLN A 49 19.78 5.07 13.86
N TRP A 50 19.17 6.15 14.37
CA TRP A 50 18.79 7.34 13.60
C TRP A 50 19.28 8.64 14.27
N PRO A 51 19.30 9.78 13.55
CA PRO A 51 19.67 11.07 14.13
C PRO A 51 18.92 11.37 15.44
N ALA A 52 19.57 12.04 16.38
CA ALA A 52 19.07 12.24 17.75
C ALA A 52 17.71 12.95 17.86
N ALA A 53 17.28 13.65 16.81
CA ALA A 53 15.96 14.27 16.73
C ALA A 53 14.83 13.25 16.52
N VAL A 54 15.11 12.08 15.94
CA VAL A 54 14.12 11.02 15.70
C VAL A 54 13.83 10.31 17.01
N ARG A 55 12.54 10.18 17.35
CA ARG A 55 12.06 9.41 18.51
C ARG A 55 11.56 8.03 18.09
N TYR A 56 10.80 7.98 17.01
CA TYR A 56 10.35 6.75 16.37
C TYR A 56 10.45 6.87 14.85
N ALA A 57 10.63 5.76 14.16
CA ALA A 57 10.53 5.70 12.71
C ALA A 57 9.59 4.57 12.29
N ALA A 58 8.89 4.78 11.17
CA ALA A 58 8.01 3.81 10.54
C ALA A 58 8.25 3.80 9.03
N ALA A 59 8.15 2.61 8.43
CA ALA A 59 8.11 2.50 6.97
C ALA A 59 6.71 2.92 6.49
N VAL A 60 6.65 3.73 5.44
CA VAL A 60 5.40 4.14 4.77
C VAL A 60 5.56 3.96 3.27
N PRO A 61 4.47 3.84 2.49
CA PRO A 61 4.59 3.76 1.05
C PRO A 61 5.37 4.97 0.50
N GLY A 62 6.41 4.70 -0.30
CA GLY A 62 7.27 5.73 -0.88
C GLY A 62 8.42 6.22 0.02
N GLY A 63 8.59 5.69 1.24
CA GLY A 63 9.76 5.98 2.07
C GLY A 63 9.60 5.73 3.57
N HIS A 64 10.02 6.69 4.39
CA HIS A 64 9.98 6.59 5.84
C HIS A 64 9.30 7.80 6.48
N LEU A 65 8.57 7.55 7.56
CA LEU A 65 8.07 8.56 8.48
C LEU A 65 8.89 8.51 9.76
N CYS A 66 9.45 9.63 10.17
CA CYS A 66 10.10 9.84 11.45
C CYS A 66 9.22 10.74 12.33
N LEU A 67 8.96 10.30 13.56
CA LEU A 67 8.34 11.11 14.61
C LEU A 67 9.44 11.89 15.35
N GLU A 68 9.38 13.21 15.26
CA GLU A 68 10.27 14.15 15.95
C GLU A 68 9.49 14.89 17.06
N PRO A 69 10.14 15.50 18.07
CA PRO A 69 9.43 16.17 19.16
C PRO A 69 8.49 17.31 18.73
N GLY A 70 8.77 17.96 17.60
CA GLY A 70 7.98 19.06 17.06
C GLY A 70 7.15 18.71 15.83
N GLY A 71 6.91 17.42 15.56
CA GLY A 71 6.06 16.97 14.45
C GLY A 71 6.67 15.82 13.66
N LEU A 72 6.36 15.78 12.36
CA LEU A 72 6.64 14.65 11.47
C LEU A 72 7.75 15.00 10.48
N HIS A 73 8.53 14.00 10.09
CA HIS A 73 9.53 14.12 9.05
C HIS A 73 9.45 12.93 8.10
N TYR A 74 8.97 13.19 6.89
CA TYR A 74 8.92 12.24 5.80
C TYR A 74 10.22 12.29 4.99
N ILE A 75 10.80 11.13 4.75
CA ILE A 75 11.91 10.91 3.82
C ILE A 75 11.33 10.09 2.67
N LEU A 76 10.99 10.76 1.58
CA LEU A 76 10.36 10.16 0.41
C LEU A 76 11.42 9.91 -0.66
N LEU A 77 11.33 8.79 -1.35
CA LEU A 77 12.26 8.43 -2.42
C LEU A 77 11.53 8.47 -3.76
N GLN A 78 12.24 8.92 -4.79
CA GLN A 78 11.77 8.80 -6.17
C GLN A 78 11.47 7.34 -6.44
N HIS A 79 10.39 7.14 -7.15
CA HIS A 79 10.21 5.89 -7.82
C HIS A 79 11.37 5.72 -8.80
N VAL A 80 12.15 4.65 -8.62
CA VAL A 80 13.13 4.24 -9.61
C VAL A 80 12.38 3.36 -10.58
N GLU A 81 12.03 3.91 -11.74
CA GLU A 81 11.74 3.05 -12.89
C GLU A 81 13.00 2.25 -13.19
N HIS A 82 12.89 0.93 -13.29
CA HIS A 82 14.01 0.09 -13.70
C HIS A 82 14.50 0.56 -15.08
N PRO A 83 15.78 0.97 -15.23
CA PRO A 83 16.27 1.48 -16.49
C PRO A 83 16.55 0.32 -17.45
N GLN A 84 15.55 -0.07 -18.24
CA GLN A 84 15.75 -0.68 -19.55
C GLN A 84 14.58 -0.29 -20.47
N PRO A 85 14.68 0.78 -21.27
CA PRO A 85 14.04 0.76 -22.57
C PRO A 85 14.75 -0.32 -23.38
N TRP A 86 14.05 -1.42 -23.66
CA TRP A 86 14.49 -2.44 -24.60
C TRP A 86 14.85 -1.77 -25.94
N LYS A 87 16.14 -1.62 -26.23
CA LYS A 87 16.65 -1.22 -27.55
C LYS A 87 16.53 -2.42 -28.50
N GLY A 88 15.33 -2.68 -28.97
CA GLY A 88 15.05 -3.76 -29.91
C GLY A 88 13.65 -3.65 -30.45
N GLY A 89 13.37 -2.59 -31.20
CA GLY A 89 12.11 -2.38 -31.90
C GLY A 89 12.23 -1.21 -32.85
N THR A 90 12.36 -1.50 -34.14
CA THR A 90 12.35 -0.52 -35.23
C THR A 90 11.12 0.38 -35.19
N ALA A 91 11.32 1.64 -35.59
CA ALA A 91 10.39 2.75 -35.61
C ALA A 91 8.93 2.43 -36.00
N GLY A 92 8.00 3.03 -35.24
CA GLY A 92 6.59 3.28 -35.61
C GLY A 92 6.21 4.72 -35.21
N PRO A 93 5.27 5.38 -35.91
CA PRO A 93 5.28 6.83 -36.08
C PRO A 93 4.86 7.60 -34.83
N ALA A 94 5.44 8.80 -34.72
CA ALA A 94 5.24 9.76 -33.65
C ALA A 94 3.77 10.06 -33.35
N ALA A 95 3.35 9.81 -32.11
CA ALA A 95 2.21 10.47 -31.51
C ALA A 95 2.68 11.81 -30.92
N THR A 96 2.33 12.89 -31.59
CA THR A 96 2.48 14.26 -31.12
C THR A 96 1.56 14.51 -29.92
N SER A 97 2.14 14.75 -28.74
CA SER A 97 1.45 15.46 -27.66
C SER A 97 2.31 16.64 -27.21
N ALA A 98 1.96 17.82 -27.73
CA ALA A 98 2.43 19.10 -27.25
C ALA A 98 1.75 19.43 -25.90
N GLY A 99 2.53 19.90 -24.93
CA GLY A 99 2.03 20.37 -23.64
C GLY A 99 3.13 20.35 -22.57
N GLY A 100 4.05 21.31 -22.64
CA GLY A 100 5.25 21.37 -21.81
C GLY A 100 4.97 21.55 -20.31
N ILE A 101 5.55 20.65 -19.52
CA ILE A 101 5.94 20.88 -18.13
C ILE A 101 7.47 20.87 -18.07
N ALA A 102 8.03 21.89 -17.42
CA ALA A 102 9.45 22.22 -17.43
C ALA A 102 10.36 21.02 -17.13
N ALA A 103 11.43 20.92 -17.91
CA ALA A 103 12.45 19.89 -17.82
C ALA A 103 12.95 19.71 -16.38
N ALA A 104 12.70 18.52 -15.82
CA ALA A 104 13.35 18.08 -14.60
C ALA A 104 14.87 18.05 -14.87
N VAL A 105 15.63 18.79 -14.08
CA VAL A 105 17.10 18.75 -14.09
C VAL A 105 17.51 17.32 -13.77
N ALA A 106 18.05 16.61 -14.77
CA ALA A 106 18.52 15.25 -14.63
C ALA A 106 19.76 15.23 -13.73
N GLY A 107 19.64 14.64 -12.54
CA GLY A 107 20.78 14.28 -11.70
C GLY A 107 21.59 13.14 -12.34
N PRO A 108 22.82 12.89 -11.86
CA PRO A 108 23.71 11.89 -12.44
C PRO A 108 23.10 10.49 -12.38
N ALA A 109 23.25 9.73 -13.47
CA ALA A 109 22.74 8.37 -13.62
C ALA A 109 23.21 7.46 -12.47
N GLY A 110 22.27 6.92 -11.71
CA GLY A 110 22.52 6.01 -10.58
C GLY A 110 22.09 6.54 -9.20
N ALA A 111 21.79 7.83 -9.04
CA ALA A 111 21.31 8.37 -7.77
C ALA A 111 19.78 8.29 -7.65
N ILE A 112 19.27 7.67 -6.58
CA ILE A 112 17.86 7.75 -6.20
C ILE A 112 17.60 9.14 -5.63
N ARG A 113 16.82 9.97 -6.33
CA ARG A 113 16.40 11.28 -5.78
C ARG A 113 15.55 11.03 -4.53
N GLY A 114 15.89 11.72 -3.45
CA GLY A 114 15.05 11.79 -2.26
C GLY A 114 14.40 13.17 -2.14
N HIS A 115 13.34 13.25 -1.36
CA HIS A 115 12.69 14.48 -0.95
C HIS A 115 12.38 14.41 0.54
N GLN A 116 12.79 15.42 1.30
CA GLN A 116 12.44 15.57 2.70
C GLN A 116 11.25 16.52 2.83
N LEU A 117 10.21 16.06 3.50
CA LEU A 117 9.03 16.86 3.84
C LEU A 117 8.87 16.84 5.36
N ARG A 118 8.85 18.00 6.00
CA ARG A 118 8.61 18.12 7.44
C ARG A 118 7.26 18.75 7.71
N VAL A 119 6.47 18.10 8.57
CA VAL A 119 5.20 18.64 9.07
C VAL A 119 5.43 19.10 10.50
N ARG A 120 5.59 20.41 10.71
CA ARG A 120 5.83 21.00 12.03
C ARG A 120 4.51 21.27 12.74
N PHE A 121 4.43 20.84 13.99
CA PHE A 121 3.34 21.21 14.90
C PHE A 121 3.63 22.62 15.43
N VAL A 122 2.92 23.61 14.88
CA VAL A 122 3.19 25.03 15.18
C VAL A 122 2.83 25.32 16.62
N GLY A 123 3.79 25.84 17.39
CA GLY A 123 3.60 26.19 18.80
C GLY A 123 3.49 24.98 19.74
N ALA A 124 3.89 23.79 19.28
CA ALA A 124 3.87 22.60 20.13
C ALA A 124 5.01 22.59 21.15
N ASP A 125 4.76 21.97 22.30
CA ASP A 125 5.77 21.64 23.32
C ASP A 125 6.68 20.51 22.81
N THR A 126 7.89 20.88 22.41
CA THR A 126 8.90 19.93 21.93
C THR A 126 9.52 19.07 23.03
N THR A 127 9.13 19.25 24.28
CA THR A 127 9.51 18.37 25.40
C THR A 127 8.46 17.31 25.69
N THR A 128 7.32 17.34 24.98
CA THR A 128 6.23 16.37 25.14
C THR A 128 6.75 14.94 24.96
N SER A 129 6.29 14.03 25.83
CA SER A 129 6.69 12.63 25.77
C SER A 129 5.90 11.89 24.70
N LEU A 130 6.59 10.96 24.03
CA LEU A 130 5.99 10.03 23.09
C LEU A 130 5.88 8.66 23.74
N THR A 131 4.66 8.20 23.97
CA THR A 131 4.39 6.89 24.58
C THR A 131 3.91 5.91 23.53
N PRO A 132 4.59 4.76 23.38
CA PRO A 132 4.15 3.72 22.45
C PRO A 132 3.06 2.85 23.09
N ALA A 133 2.28 2.17 22.25
CA ALA A 133 1.31 1.16 22.67
C ALA A 133 1.22 0.03 21.62
N GLU A 134 0.64 -1.10 22.01
CA GLU A 134 0.45 -2.28 21.14
C GLU A 134 1.78 -2.81 20.59
N ALA A 135 2.60 -3.37 21.48
CA ALA A 135 3.88 -3.97 21.10
C ALA A 135 3.68 -5.17 20.15
N THR A 136 4.51 -5.25 19.12
CA THR A 136 4.55 -6.39 18.20
C THR A 136 5.44 -7.51 18.76
N GLY A 137 5.23 -8.75 18.30
CA GLY A 137 6.01 -9.90 18.77
C GLY A 137 7.47 -9.97 18.26
N GLU A 138 7.79 -9.31 17.15
CA GLU A 138 9.12 -9.34 16.55
C GLU A 138 10.03 -8.23 17.09
N VAL A 139 11.35 -8.46 17.06
CA VAL A 139 12.38 -7.49 17.42
C VAL A 139 13.39 -7.31 16.28
N ARG A 140 14.02 -6.14 16.25
CA ARG A 140 15.01 -5.77 15.23
C ARG A 140 16.39 -5.56 15.84
N ASN A 141 17.42 -5.88 15.07
CA ASN A 141 18.81 -5.58 15.42
C ASN A 141 19.41 -4.70 14.33
N TYR A 142 20.02 -3.58 14.73
CA TYR A 142 20.69 -2.62 13.86
C TYR A 142 22.18 -2.65 14.19
N LEU A 143 22.99 -3.21 13.30
CA LEU A 143 24.43 -3.37 13.48
C LEU A 143 25.16 -2.40 12.54
N HIS A 144 25.21 -1.11 12.91
CA HIS A 144 25.82 -0.08 12.09
C HIS A 144 27.33 -0.02 12.30
N GLY A 145 28.10 -0.31 11.24
CA GLY A 145 29.56 -0.25 11.27
C GLY A 145 30.20 -1.28 12.22
N SER A 146 31.50 -1.13 12.43
CA SER A 146 32.29 -2.03 13.29
C SER A 146 32.31 -1.61 14.76
N ASP A 147 31.75 -0.44 15.10
CA ASP A 147 31.66 0.03 16.48
C ASP A 147 30.38 -0.49 17.14
N ALA A 148 30.54 -1.46 18.05
CA ALA A 148 29.43 -2.08 18.76
C ALA A 148 28.64 -1.09 19.65
N THR A 149 29.20 0.08 19.98
CA THR A 149 28.47 1.12 20.72
C THR A 149 27.41 1.81 19.86
N GLN A 150 27.49 1.67 18.53
CA GLN A 150 26.50 2.17 17.57
C GLN A 150 25.42 1.13 17.24
N TRP A 151 25.50 -0.06 17.85
CA TRP A 151 24.52 -1.12 17.60
C TRP A 151 23.30 -0.95 18.50
N ALA A 152 22.12 -1.20 17.93
CA ALA A 152 20.87 -1.26 18.67
C ALA A 152 20.28 -2.67 18.54
N SER A 153 20.28 -3.42 19.64
CA SER A 153 19.79 -4.80 19.68
C SER A 153 18.43 -4.91 20.38
N ALA A 154 17.68 -5.97 20.01
CA ALA A 154 16.36 -6.28 20.55
C ALA A 154 15.45 -5.04 20.60
N VAL A 155 15.40 -4.30 19.49
CA VAL A 155 14.56 -3.11 19.37
C VAL A 155 13.13 -3.57 19.09
N PRO A 156 12.17 -3.32 19.99
CA PRO A 156 10.77 -3.69 19.77
C PRO A 156 10.13 -2.76 18.73
N SER A 157 8.93 -3.08 18.30
CA SER A 157 8.06 -2.20 17.53
C SER A 157 6.66 -2.14 18.12
N TYR A 158 5.93 -1.12 17.71
CA TYR A 158 4.62 -0.77 18.26
C TYR A 158 3.66 -0.42 17.13
N ARG A 159 2.38 -0.73 17.29
CA ARG A 159 1.32 -0.35 16.33
C ARG A 159 0.82 1.07 16.52
N GLN A 160 1.06 1.64 17.70
CA GLN A 160 0.64 3.01 18.03
C GLN A 160 1.75 3.80 18.73
N VAL A 161 1.85 5.08 18.41
CA VAL A 161 2.63 6.06 19.20
C VAL A 161 1.78 7.30 19.48
N ARG A 162 1.83 7.79 20.72
CA ARG A 162 1.06 8.96 21.17
C ARG A 162 2.00 10.06 21.65
N TYR A 163 1.86 11.27 21.09
CA TYR A 163 2.33 12.50 21.71
C TYR A 163 1.37 12.88 22.83
N GLN A 164 1.87 12.94 24.07
CA GLN A 164 1.01 13.09 25.24
C GLN A 164 0.30 14.44 25.33
N ALA A 165 1.03 15.52 25.08
CA ALA A 165 0.51 16.89 25.15
C ALA A 165 1.34 17.84 24.27
N PRO A 166 1.35 17.68 22.94
CA PRO A 166 2.01 18.63 22.04
C PRO A 166 1.43 20.04 22.19
N TRP A 167 0.15 20.18 22.55
CA TRP A 167 -0.41 21.45 23.00
C TRP A 167 -1.14 21.26 24.33
N PRO A 168 -1.37 22.32 25.12
CA PRO A 168 -2.12 22.22 26.36
C PRO A 168 -3.51 21.60 26.15
N GLY A 169 -3.74 20.44 26.76
CA GLY A 169 -5.00 19.70 26.67
C GLY A 169 -5.24 19.00 25.33
N ILE A 170 -4.24 18.87 24.47
CA ILE A 170 -4.37 18.19 23.17
C ILE A 170 -3.30 17.12 23.05
N ALA A 171 -3.72 15.87 22.89
CA ALA A 171 -2.83 14.76 22.56
C ALA A 171 -2.87 14.46 21.06
N THR A 172 -1.85 13.75 20.55
CA THR A 172 -1.86 13.29 19.16
C THR A 172 -1.49 11.82 19.07
N ARG A 173 -2.32 11.01 18.42
CA ARG A 173 -2.18 9.55 18.37
C ARG A 173 -1.95 9.11 16.93
N PHE A 174 -0.91 8.34 16.68
CA PHE A 174 -0.56 7.79 15.36
C PHE A 174 -0.76 6.28 15.37
N TYR A 175 -1.48 5.75 14.38
CA TYR A 175 -1.79 4.33 14.26
C TYR A 175 -2.09 3.95 12.81
N GLU A 176 -2.26 2.66 12.57
CA GLU A 176 -2.77 2.16 11.30
C GLU A 176 -4.28 1.97 11.40
N ASN A 177 -5.04 2.60 10.52
CA ASN A 177 -6.49 2.46 10.52
C ASN A 177 -6.94 1.10 9.97
N ALA A 178 -8.25 0.83 10.03
CA ALA A 178 -8.84 -0.42 9.54
C ALA A 178 -8.60 -0.68 8.04
N THR A 179 -8.21 0.36 7.28
CA THR A 179 -7.88 0.29 5.85
C THR A 179 -6.37 0.20 5.57
N GLN A 180 -5.55 -0.03 6.59
CA GLN A 180 -4.08 -0.12 6.50
C GLN A 180 -3.39 1.16 6.02
N HIS A 181 -3.98 2.32 6.35
CA HIS A 181 -3.38 3.62 6.12
C HIS A 181 -2.89 4.22 7.43
N LEU A 182 -1.83 5.03 7.34
CA LEU A 182 -1.42 5.87 8.45
C LEU A 182 -2.55 6.84 8.78
N GLU A 183 -3.00 6.80 10.01
CA GLU A 183 -4.00 7.72 10.54
C GLU A 183 -3.45 8.38 11.79
N TYR A 184 -3.92 9.61 12.04
CA TYR A 184 -3.60 10.27 13.28
C TYR A 184 -4.76 11.11 13.81
N ASP A 185 -5.00 10.99 15.11
CA ASP A 185 -6.02 11.74 15.82
C ASP A 185 -5.40 12.91 16.58
N PHE A 186 -5.99 14.09 16.49
CA PHE A 186 -5.85 15.13 17.51
C PHE A 186 -6.97 14.99 18.52
N GLU A 187 -6.62 14.59 19.74
CA GLU A 187 -7.56 14.39 20.84
C GLU A 187 -7.56 15.65 21.72
N VAL A 188 -8.55 16.50 21.50
CA VAL A 188 -8.75 17.77 22.20
C VAL A 188 -9.59 17.50 23.45
N ALA A 189 -9.02 17.71 24.63
CA ALA A 189 -9.73 17.58 25.90
C ALA A 189 -10.86 18.62 26.03
N ALA A 190 -11.81 18.36 26.92
CA ALA A 190 -12.86 19.33 27.26
C ALA A 190 -12.24 20.68 27.67
N GLY A 191 -12.73 21.77 27.09
CA GLY A 191 -12.23 23.12 27.32
C GLY A 191 -10.89 23.47 26.66
N ALA A 192 -10.21 22.52 26.00
CA ALA A 192 -8.98 22.81 25.27
C ALA A 192 -9.26 23.53 23.94
N ASP A 193 -8.31 24.37 23.53
CA ASP A 193 -8.44 25.20 22.33
C ASP A 193 -7.97 24.45 21.08
N ALA A 194 -8.93 23.89 20.34
CA ALA A 194 -8.69 23.20 19.08
C ALA A 194 -8.00 24.07 18.01
N GLY A 195 -8.11 25.41 18.10
CA GLY A 195 -7.45 26.35 17.17
C GLY A 195 -5.93 26.35 17.25
N ARG A 196 -5.36 25.72 18.29
CA ARG A 196 -3.91 25.52 18.43
C ARG A 196 -3.36 24.47 17.48
N VAL A 197 -4.20 23.56 16.98
CA VAL A 197 -3.75 22.51 16.04
C VAL A 197 -3.46 23.15 14.68
N GLN A 198 -2.19 23.40 14.44
CA GLN A 198 -1.69 24.00 13.22
C GLN A 198 -0.46 23.24 12.72
N LEU A 199 -0.48 22.89 11.45
CA LEU A 199 0.56 22.10 10.77
C LEU A 199 1.26 22.99 9.75
N ARG A 200 2.60 23.07 9.79
CA ARG A 200 3.38 23.76 8.76
C ARG A 200 4.17 22.75 7.94
N TYR A 201 3.98 22.77 6.62
CA TYR A 201 4.65 21.87 5.68
C TYR A 201 5.91 22.54 5.12
N GLU A 202 7.07 22.08 5.56
CA GLU A 202 8.38 22.53 5.09
C GLU A 202 8.93 21.54 4.07
N GLY A 203 9.36 22.03 2.91
CA GLY A 203 9.89 21.21 1.82
C GLY A 203 8.87 20.90 0.71
N ALA A 204 7.57 21.09 0.95
CA ALA A 204 6.54 20.91 -0.07
C ALA A 204 6.77 21.84 -1.27
N THR A 205 6.68 21.30 -2.49
CA THR A 205 6.77 22.09 -3.73
C THR A 205 5.46 22.81 -4.03
N ARG A 206 4.33 22.28 -3.53
CA ARG A 206 3.00 22.85 -3.66
C ARG A 206 2.08 22.32 -2.56
N LEU A 207 1.18 23.17 -2.08
CA LEU A 207 0.05 22.78 -1.22
C LEU A 207 -1.24 23.26 -1.89
N THR A 208 -2.20 22.37 -2.05
CA THR A 208 -3.51 22.69 -2.64
C THR A 208 -4.62 21.91 -1.98
N LEU A 209 -5.81 22.50 -1.88
CA LEU A 209 -7.04 21.80 -1.51
C LEU A 209 -7.81 21.42 -2.77
N SER A 210 -8.27 20.18 -2.84
CA SER A 210 -9.17 19.72 -3.90
C SER A 210 -10.63 20.11 -3.63
N ALA A 211 -11.49 19.96 -4.64
CA ALA A 211 -12.91 20.31 -4.54
C ALA A 211 -13.67 19.44 -3.52
N ASP A 212 -13.21 18.21 -3.28
CA ASP A 212 -13.71 17.27 -2.28
C ASP A 212 -13.04 17.42 -0.90
N GLY A 213 -12.23 18.47 -0.71
CA GLY A 213 -11.68 18.85 0.59
C GLY A 213 -10.43 18.10 1.03
N GLN A 214 -9.78 17.36 0.12
CA GLN A 214 -8.50 16.70 0.38
C GLN A 214 -7.35 17.71 0.29
N LEU A 215 -6.30 17.50 1.08
CA LEU A 215 -5.06 18.26 1.01
C LEU A 215 -4.04 17.50 0.15
N HIS A 216 -3.62 18.11 -0.95
CA HIS A 216 -2.53 17.61 -1.77
C HIS A 216 -1.23 18.34 -1.46
N VAL A 217 -0.21 17.56 -1.11
CA VAL A 217 1.15 18.02 -0.81
C VAL A 217 2.08 17.52 -1.90
N GLY A 218 2.44 18.44 -2.81
CA GLY A 218 3.39 18.17 -3.88
C GLY A 218 4.82 18.08 -3.36
N THR A 219 5.59 17.16 -3.93
CA THR A 219 7.03 17.01 -3.68
C THR A 219 7.78 16.89 -5.01
N THR A 220 9.10 16.80 -5.00
CA THR A 220 9.89 16.59 -6.23
C THR A 220 9.90 15.13 -6.70
N VAL A 221 9.33 14.22 -5.91
CA VAL A 221 9.36 12.76 -6.13
C VAL A 221 7.97 12.12 -6.14
N GLY A 222 6.90 12.93 -6.11
CA GLY A 222 5.52 12.47 -6.06
C GLY A 222 4.63 13.44 -5.27
N SER A 223 3.47 12.98 -4.84
CA SER A 223 2.55 13.75 -4.00
C SER A 223 2.03 12.93 -2.83
N LEU A 224 1.90 13.56 -1.68
CA LEU A 224 1.17 13.04 -0.53
C LEU A 224 -0.25 13.61 -0.56
N THR A 225 -1.25 12.79 -0.22
CA THR A 225 -2.64 13.23 -0.11
C THR A 225 -3.15 12.96 1.30
N GLU A 226 -3.72 13.97 1.94
CA GLU A 226 -4.51 13.78 3.15
C GLU A 226 -5.99 13.90 2.79
N LEU A 227 -6.79 12.93 3.20
CA LEU A 227 -8.24 12.96 2.97
C LEU A 227 -8.87 14.12 3.73
N ALA A 228 -10.09 14.47 3.33
CA ALA A 228 -10.87 15.48 4.06
C ALA A 228 -10.94 15.12 5.55
N PRO A 229 -10.69 16.07 6.47
CA PRO A 229 -10.59 15.76 7.87
C PRO A 229 -11.98 15.52 8.45
N HIS A 230 -12.09 14.53 9.33
CA HIS A 230 -13.30 14.27 10.09
C HIS A 230 -13.14 14.79 11.52
N ALA A 231 -14.24 15.22 12.14
CA ALA A 231 -14.24 15.52 13.56
C ALA A 231 -15.50 14.98 14.23
N TYR A 232 -15.38 14.57 15.49
CA TYR A 232 -16.51 14.05 16.25
C TYR A 232 -16.34 14.20 17.77
N GLN A 233 -17.47 14.18 18.48
CA GLN A 233 -17.52 14.05 19.93
C GLN A 233 -18.16 12.71 20.29
N LEU A 234 -17.68 12.07 21.35
CA LEU A 234 -18.32 10.87 21.87
C LEU A 234 -19.48 11.26 22.78
N ASP A 235 -20.62 10.62 22.60
CA ASP A 235 -21.73 10.71 23.54
C ASP A 235 -21.39 9.95 24.84
N PRO A 236 -21.39 10.60 26.02
CA PRO A 236 -20.97 9.96 27.26
C PRO A 236 -21.89 8.81 27.72
N ALA A 237 -23.15 8.82 27.32
CA ALA A 237 -24.14 7.82 27.74
C ALA A 237 -24.12 6.58 26.84
N THR A 238 -23.83 6.77 25.55
CA THR A 238 -23.93 5.70 24.53
C THR A 238 -22.60 5.31 23.90
N GLY A 239 -21.55 6.12 24.06
CA GLY A 239 -20.27 5.97 23.36
C GLY A 239 -20.34 6.26 21.86
N SER A 240 -21.50 6.70 21.34
CA SER A 240 -21.70 6.92 19.90
C SER A 240 -20.99 8.19 19.43
N ARG A 241 -20.45 8.16 18.20
CA ARG A 241 -19.81 9.33 17.58
C ARG A 241 -20.87 10.32 17.08
N ARG A 242 -20.84 11.55 17.58
CA ARG A 242 -21.57 12.69 17.04
C ARG A 242 -20.64 13.51 16.15
N ALA A 243 -20.91 13.51 14.84
CA ALA A 243 -20.10 14.24 13.88
C ALA A 243 -20.11 15.77 14.14
N VAL A 244 -18.95 16.39 13.97
CA VAL A 244 -18.74 17.83 13.96
C VAL A 244 -18.20 18.18 12.58
N ALA A 245 -18.79 19.18 11.92
CA ALA A 245 -18.30 19.61 10.62
C ALA A 245 -16.82 20.04 10.73
N CYS A 246 -15.98 19.55 9.83
CA CYS A 246 -14.55 19.82 9.82
C CYS A 246 -14.07 19.97 8.38
N ARG A 247 -13.18 20.92 8.13
CA ARG A 247 -12.46 21.03 6.85
C ARG A 247 -11.10 21.69 7.06
N TYR A 248 -10.18 21.46 6.13
CA TYR A 248 -8.91 22.18 6.13
C TYR A 248 -9.10 23.67 5.80
N ARG A 249 -8.32 24.53 6.47
CA ARG A 249 -7.99 25.89 6.04
C ARG A 249 -6.51 25.93 5.67
N LEU A 250 -6.23 26.33 4.44
CA LEU A 250 -4.87 26.42 3.92
C LEU A 250 -4.45 27.90 3.81
N ASN A 251 -3.36 28.26 4.49
CA ASN A 251 -2.61 29.49 4.25
C ASN A 251 -1.36 29.13 3.46
N THR A 252 -1.39 29.39 2.15
CA THR A 252 -0.30 29.06 1.22
C THR A 252 0.94 29.92 1.44
N ALA A 253 0.80 31.17 1.89
CA ALA A 253 1.93 32.08 2.11
C ALA A 253 2.84 31.61 3.25
N GLU A 254 2.27 30.94 4.25
CA GLU A 254 3.02 30.40 5.39
C GLU A 254 3.20 28.88 5.34
N ALA A 255 2.72 28.23 4.28
CA ALA A 255 2.61 26.78 4.17
C ALA A 255 1.94 26.13 5.39
N ARG A 256 0.90 26.78 5.93
CA ARG A 256 0.19 26.35 7.13
C ARG A 256 -1.18 25.77 6.80
N VAL A 257 -1.50 24.68 7.45
CA VAL A 257 -2.81 24.02 7.45
C VAL A 257 -3.36 24.06 8.86
N SER A 258 -4.61 24.49 8.99
CA SER A 258 -5.38 24.43 10.22
C SER A 258 -6.77 23.84 9.93
N PHE A 259 -7.58 23.68 10.96
CA PHE A 259 -8.89 23.07 10.87
C PHE A 259 -9.97 24.12 11.12
N GLU A 260 -10.96 24.16 10.24
CA GLU A 260 -12.20 24.89 10.47
C GLU A 260 -13.27 23.94 10.98
N LEU A 261 -13.73 24.19 12.20
CA LEU A 261 -14.73 23.39 12.87
C LEU A 261 -16.09 24.08 12.84
N GLY A 262 -17.15 23.29 12.68
CA GLY A 262 -18.52 23.72 12.95
C GLY A 262 -18.81 23.87 14.45
N ALA A 263 -20.05 24.18 14.80
CA ALA A 263 -20.47 24.26 16.20
C ALA A 263 -20.36 22.89 16.90
N TYR A 264 -19.81 22.87 18.11
CA TYR A 264 -19.70 21.68 18.97
C TYR A 264 -19.78 22.07 20.46
N ASP A 265 -19.92 21.09 21.34
CA ASP A 265 -19.99 21.32 22.79
C ASP A 265 -18.59 21.37 23.40
N HIS A 266 -18.09 22.56 23.74
CA HIS A 266 -16.74 22.74 24.30
C HIS A 266 -16.54 22.12 25.70
N SER A 267 -17.62 21.74 26.39
CA SER A 267 -17.53 21.01 27.67
C SER A 267 -17.19 19.52 27.50
N ARG A 268 -17.11 19.04 26.26
CA ARG A 268 -16.80 17.65 25.93
C ARG A 268 -15.53 17.56 25.09
N PRO A 269 -14.79 16.43 25.16
CA PRO A 269 -13.68 16.18 24.26
C PRO A 269 -14.10 16.18 22.79
N LEU A 270 -13.16 16.55 21.92
CA LEU A 270 -13.29 16.53 20.47
C LEU A 270 -12.14 15.73 19.89
N VAL A 271 -12.43 14.87 18.91
CA VAL A 271 -11.40 14.21 18.10
C VAL A 271 -11.42 14.83 16.71
N ILE A 272 -10.25 15.20 16.19
CA ILE A 272 -10.05 15.58 14.79
C ILE A 272 -9.16 14.51 14.15
N ASP A 273 -9.67 13.85 13.13
CA ASP A 273 -9.09 12.66 12.49
C ASP A 273 -8.89 12.94 10.99
N PRO A 274 -7.71 13.44 10.60
CA PRO A 274 -7.25 13.40 9.22
C PRO A 274 -6.63 12.04 8.86
N THR A 275 -7.14 11.40 7.81
CA THR A 275 -6.53 10.20 7.26
C THR A 275 -5.48 10.55 6.21
N VAL A 276 -4.26 10.01 6.33
CA VAL A 276 -3.21 10.19 5.32
C VAL A 276 -3.25 9.04 4.32
N VAL A 277 -3.51 9.36 3.06
CA VAL A 277 -3.40 8.40 1.96
C VAL A 277 -2.10 8.65 1.21
N PHE A 278 -1.16 7.73 1.37
CA PHE A 278 -0.04 7.64 0.45
C PHE A 278 -0.51 7.01 -0.86
N SER A 279 -0.16 7.63 -2.00
CA SER A 279 -0.42 7.07 -3.33
C SER A 279 0.89 6.53 -3.92
N THR A 280 0.94 5.21 -4.18
CA THR A 280 1.91 4.58 -5.10
C THR A 280 1.38 3.22 -5.62
N TYR A 281 1.92 2.75 -6.76
CA TYR A 281 1.44 1.62 -7.57
C TYR A 281 1.55 0.24 -6.89
N SER A 282 0.58 -0.64 -7.19
CA SER A 282 0.34 -2.11 -6.98
C SER A 282 1.01 -2.92 -5.84
N GLY A 283 1.98 -2.41 -5.08
CA GLY A 283 2.48 -3.01 -3.85
C GLY A 283 3.16 -4.38 -3.99
N ALA A 284 3.54 -4.80 -5.20
CA ALA A 284 4.20 -6.09 -5.38
C ALA A 284 5.68 -6.01 -4.94
N LYS A 285 6.06 -6.95 -4.07
CA LYS A 285 7.39 -7.03 -3.42
C LYS A 285 8.47 -7.73 -4.29
N GLY A 286 8.08 -8.27 -5.44
CA GLY A 286 8.98 -8.82 -6.47
C GLY A 286 8.86 -8.06 -7.79
N SER A 287 9.81 -8.28 -8.71
CA SER A 287 9.77 -7.72 -10.07
C SER A 287 8.44 -8.09 -10.73
N ASN A 288 7.63 -7.07 -11.02
CA ASN A 288 6.39 -7.21 -11.76
C ASN A 288 6.36 -6.12 -12.82
N TRP A 289 6.15 -6.49 -14.07
CA TRP A 289 5.90 -5.54 -15.14
C TRP A 289 4.41 -5.57 -15.44
N GLY A 290 3.73 -4.43 -15.33
CA GLY A 290 2.35 -4.29 -15.74
C GLY A 290 2.26 -4.25 -17.27
N PHE A 291 1.47 -5.15 -17.86
CA PHE A 291 1.30 -5.24 -19.31
C PHE A 291 -0.07 -4.74 -19.75
N THR A 292 -1.11 -5.06 -18.99
CA THR A 292 -2.50 -4.78 -19.39
C THR A 292 -3.43 -4.77 -18.18
N ALA A 293 -4.54 -4.04 -18.28
CA ALA A 293 -5.58 -4.00 -17.28
C ALA A 293 -6.96 -3.82 -17.93
N THR A 294 -8.00 -4.29 -17.26
CA THR A 294 -9.41 -4.12 -17.65
C THR A 294 -10.29 -4.10 -16.40
N TYR A 295 -11.58 -3.80 -16.54
CA TYR A 295 -12.56 -3.87 -15.46
C TYR A 295 -13.72 -4.82 -15.80
N ASP A 296 -14.48 -5.26 -14.80
CA ASP A 296 -15.77 -5.94 -15.00
C ASP A 296 -16.98 -5.05 -14.72
N ALA A 297 -18.18 -5.54 -15.04
CA ALA A 297 -19.45 -4.84 -14.83
C ALA A 297 -19.78 -4.59 -13.34
N ALA A 298 -19.10 -5.27 -12.41
CA ALA A 298 -19.22 -5.01 -10.97
C ALA A 298 -18.16 -4.01 -10.47
N GLY A 299 -17.39 -3.39 -11.38
CA GLY A 299 -16.36 -2.39 -11.07
C GLY A 299 -15.06 -2.98 -10.56
N ASN A 300 -14.87 -4.31 -10.59
CA ASN A 300 -13.60 -4.91 -10.21
C ASN A 300 -12.55 -4.67 -11.28
N LEU A 301 -11.35 -4.31 -10.87
CA LEU A 301 -10.18 -4.16 -11.72
C LEU A 301 -9.47 -5.50 -11.89
N TYR A 302 -8.98 -5.77 -13.09
CA TYR A 302 -8.10 -6.88 -13.41
C TYR A 302 -6.81 -6.30 -13.94
N SER A 303 -5.68 -6.83 -13.50
CA SER A 303 -4.38 -6.49 -14.08
C SER A 303 -3.60 -7.76 -14.39
N GLY A 304 -2.95 -7.74 -15.55
CA GLY A 304 -2.04 -8.76 -16.03
C GLY A 304 -0.63 -8.20 -16.15
N GLY A 305 0.32 -8.96 -15.63
CA GLY A 305 1.73 -8.67 -15.74
C GLY A 305 2.53 -9.96 -15.86
N ILE A 306 3.84 -9.88 -15.68
CA ILE A 306 4.69 -11.07 -15.61
C ILE A 306 5.49 -11.12 -14.31
N VAL A 307 5.85 -12.34 -13.92
CA VAL A 307 6.78 -12.66 -12.84
C VAL A 307 7.94 -13.44 -13.45
N LEU A 308 9.15 -13.19 -12.98
CA LEU A 308 10.37 -13.84 -13.48
C LEU A 308 10.98 -14.73 -12.39
N ASP A 309 11.77 -15.70 -12.85
CA ASP A 309 12.50 -16.66 -12.02
C ASP A 309 13.32 -16.00 -10.88
N ASP A 310 13.45 -16.77 -9.79
CA ASP A 310 13.88 -16.38 -8.46
C ASP A 310 15.36 -16.04 -8.31
N MET A 311 16.14 -15.93 -9.40
CA MET A 311 17.61 -15.73 -9.39
C MET A 311 18.15 -14.61 -8.47
N LEU A 312 17.28 -13.79 -7.87
CA LEU A 312 17.56 -12.75 -6.89
C LEU A 312 16.91 -12.96 -5.49
N ALA A 313 16.42 -14.15 -5.15
CA ALA A 313 15.73 -14.47 -3.88
C ALA A 313 14.62 -13.45 -3.50
N LEU A 314 13.81 -13.06 -4.48
CA LEU A 314 12.74 -12.08 -4.29
C LEU A 314 11.46 -12.74 -3.72
N PRO A 315 10.67 -12.02 -2.89
CA PRO A 315 9.46 -12.57 -2.30
C PRO A 315 8.40 -12.89 -3.39
N SER A 316 7.71 -14.01 -3.21
CA SER A 316 6.75 -14.59 -4.16
C SER A 316 5.55 -13.68 -4.46
N TYR A 317 4.98 -13.78 -5.67
CA TYR A 317 3.71 -13.13 -6.02
C TYR A 317 2.59 -13.58 -5.06
N PRO A 318 1.69 -12.68 -4.60
CA PRO A 318 0.73 -12.97 -3.55
C PRO A 318 -0.49 -13.76 -4.07
N THR A 319 -0.28 -14.99 -4.51
CA THR A 319 -1.34 -15.87 -5.01
C THR A 319 -2.39 -16.16 -3.93
N THR A 320 -3.63 -16.39 -4.37
CA THR A 320 -4.71 -16.80 -3.48
C THR A 320 -4.62 -18.30 -3.21
N PRO A 321 -4.79 -18.76 -1.95
CA PRO A 321 -4.89 -20.18 -1.67
C PRO A 321 -5.95 -20.87 -2.53
N GLY A 322 -5.57 -21.94 -3.24
CA GLY A 322 -6.44 -22.65 -4.17
C GLY A 322 -6.64 -21.95 -5.53
N ALA A 323 -5.84 -20.93 -5.85
CA ALA A 323 -5.77 -20.35 -7.20
C ALA A 323 -5.36 -21.40 -8.24
N PHE A 324 -5.61 -21.09 -9.52
CA PHE A 324 -5.31 -21.98 -10.65
C PHE A 324 -3.84 -22.44 -10.65
N GLN A 325 -2.91 -21.52 -10.43
CA GLN A 325 -1.52 -21.81 -10.13
C GLN A 325 -1.06 -20.93 -8.97
N THR A 326 -0.58 -21.58 -7.91
CA THR A 326 -0.07 -20.91 -6.70
C THR A 326 1.45 -20.75 -6.70
N SER A 327 2.13 -21.42 -7.62
CA SER A 327 3.59 -21.43 -7.75
C SER A 327 4.00 -21.14 -9.19
N PHE A 328 5.09 -20.39 -9.31
CA PHE A 328 5.78 -20.11 -10.56
C PHE A 328 6.40 -21.40 -11.14
N SER A 329 6.35 -21.58 -12.46
CA SER A 329 6.66 -22.86 -13.14
C SER A 329 7.62 -22.75 -14.33
N GLY A 330 8.14 -21.56 -14.64
CA GLY A 330 8.88 -21.30 -15.88
C GLY A 330 10.10 -20.38 -15.72
N VAL A 331 10.35 -19.55 -16.73
CA VAL A 331 11.35 -18.45 -16.67
C VAL A 331 10.63 -17.11 -16.58
N ILE A 332 9.47 -17.01 -17.23
CA ILE A 332 8.55 -15.89 -17.13
C ILE A 332 7.12 -16.46 -17.14
N ASP A 333 6.35 -16.21 -16.10
CA ASP A 333 4.93 -16.58 -16.03
C ASP A 333 4.06 -15.34 -16.00
N ILE A 334 2.83 -15.48 -16.47
CA ILE A 334 1.83 -14.43 -16.35
C ILE A 334 1.37 -14.35 -14.89
N ALA A 335 1.37 -13.13 -14.34
CA ALA A 335 0.72 -12.81 -13.08
C ALA A 335 -0.64 -12.16 -13.35
N LEU A 336 -1.71 -12.74 -12.81
CA LEU A 336 -3.06 -12.18 -12.88
C LEU A 336 -3.59 -11.89 -11.50
N ILE A 337 -4.22 -10.73 -11.34
CA ILE A 337 -4.87 -10.33 -10.11
C ILE A 337 -6.17 -9.60 -10.41
N LYS A 338 -7.18 -9.91 -9.63
CA LYS A 338 -8.46 -9.22 -9.59
C LYS A 338 -8.58 -8.45 -8.29
N TYR A 339 -8.87 -7.16 -8.41
CA TYR A 339 -9.13 -6.25 -7.31
C TYR A 339 -10.58 -5.79 -7.30
N ASN A 340 -11.19 -5.71 -6.13
CA ASN A 340 -12.39 -4.96 -5.90
C ASN A 340 -11.99 -3.59 -5.34
N PRO A 341 -12.01 -2.51 -6.15
CA PRO A 341 -11.60 -1.18 -5.68
C PRO A 341 -12.60 -0.57 -4.70
N ALA A 342 -13.79 -1.15 -4.53
CA ALA A 342 -14.76 -0.73 -3.52
C ALA A 342 -14.46 -1.30 -2.12
N VAL A 343 -13.44 -2.17 -2.00
CA VAL A 343 -13.00 -2.77 -0.74
C VAL A 343 -11.53 -2.41 -0.55
N ASN A 344 -11.17 -1.99 0.66
CA ASN A 344 -9.80 -1.58 0.99
C ASN A 344 -8.99 -2.73 1.63
N GLY A 345 -7.66 -2.61 1.65
CA GLY A 345 -6.76 -3.59 2.27
C GLY A 345 -6.60 -4.90 1.48
N PRO A 346 -6.15 -6.01 2.11
CA PRO A 346 -5.86 -7.26 1.41
C PRO A 346 -7.11 -7.92 0.82
N ALA A 347 -8.29 -7.61 1.38
CA ALA A 347 -9.59 -8.04 0.87
C ALA A 347 -9.97 -7.35 -0.46
N ALA A 348 -9.33 -6.22 -0.79
CA ALA A 348 -9.38 -5.64 -2.13
C ALA A 348 -8.93 -6.67 -3.16
N ARG A 349 -7.93 -7.52 -2.84
CA ARG A 349 -7.53 -8.63 -3.71
C ARG A 349 -8.59 -9.73 -3.66
N VAL A 350 -9.47 -9.75 -4.66
CA VAL A 350 -10.48 -10.81 -4.82
C VAL A 350 -9.78 -12.14 -5.08
N TRP A 351 -8.82 -12.17 -6.00
CA TRP A 351 -7.94 -13.31 -6.21
C TRP A 351 -6.66 -12.92 -6.95
N ALA A 352 -5.61 -13.73 -6.83
CA ALA A 352 -4.42 -13.67 -7.66
C ALA A 352 -3.90 -15.07 -8.01
N THR A 353 -3.35 -15.23 -9.21
CA THR A 353 -2.84 -16.50 -9.74
C THR A 353 -1.66 -16.27 -10.66
N TYR A 354 -0.82 -17.30 -10.82
CA TYR A 354 0.02 -17.42 -12.00
C TYR A 354 -0.77 -18.05 -13.16
N LEU A 355 -0.26 -17.86 -14.37
CA LEU A 355 -0.65 -18.59 -15.56
C LEU A 355 0.58 -18.75 -16.47
N GLY A 356 1.13 -19.96 -16.53
CA GLY A 356 2.29 -20.26 -17.36
C GLY A 356 2.73 -21.72 -17.30
N GLY A 357 3.78 -22.02 -18.06
CA GLY A 357 4.41 -23.33 -18.16
C GLY A 357 5.92 -23.23 -17.93
N ASN A 358 6.71 -24.04 -18.63
CA ASN A 358 8.13 -24.24 -18.37
C ASN A 358 9.08 -23.23 -19.03
N ARG A 359 8.57 -22.20 -19.71
CA ARG A 359 9.38 -21.20 -20.44
C ARG A 359 8.81 -19.79 -20.24
N ASP A 360 8.81 -18.96 -21.28
CA ASP A 360 8.35 -17.58 -21.22
C ASP A 360 6.89 -17.47 -21.66
N ASP A 361 6.07 -16.85 -20.82
CA ASP A 361 4.64 -16.61 -21.00
C ASP A 361 4.29 -15.13 -20.72
N PHE A 362 3.69 -14.46 -21.71
CA PHE A 362 3.42 -13.01 -21.64
C PHE A 362 1.94 -12.71 -21.89
N PRO A 363 1.28 -11.87 -21.06
CA PRO A 363 0.00 -11.30 -21.40
C PRO A 363 0.18 -10.12 -22.38
N SER A 364 -0.66 -10.01 -23.39
CA SER A 364 -0.71 -8.85 -24.29
C SER A 364 -1.96 -8.00 -24.06
N SER A 365 -3.09 -8.61 -23.71
CA SER A 365 -4.34 -7.90 -23.47
C SER A 365 -5.27 -8.68 -22.55
N LEU A 366 -6.02 -7.96 -21.72
CA LEU A 366 -7.15 -8.49 -20.97
C LEU A 366 -8.44 -7.79 -21.42
N VAL A 367 -9.51 -8.56 -21.55
CA VAL A 367 -10.86 -8.01 -21.74
C VAL A 367 -11.86 -8.83 -20.95
N VAL A 368 -12.88 -8.19 -20.37
CA VAL A 368 -14.01 -8.88 -19.76
C VAL A 368 -15.17 -8.87 -20.74
N ASN A 369 -15.71 -10.05 -21.07
CA ASN A 369 -16.84 -10.15 -21.99
C ASN A 369 -18.19 -9.89 -21.29
N ALA A 370 -19.28 -9.82 -22.07
CA ALA A 370 -20.62 -9.58 -21.54
C ALA A 370 -21.15 -10.67 -20.58
N ARG A 371 -20.50 -11.84 -20.51
CA ARG A 371 -20.81 -12.92 -19.56
C ARG A 371 -19.99 -12.83 -18.27
N ASN A 372 -19.22 -11.75 -18.12
CA ASN A 372 -18.32 -11.51 -17.00
C ASN A 372 -17.15 -12.53 -16.91
N GLU A 373 -16.67 -12.99 -18.06
CA GLU A 373 -15.51 -13.87 -18.18
C GLU A 373 -14.29 -13.04 -18.55
N LEU A 374 -13.16 -13.26 -17.84
CA LEU A 374 -11.88 -12.66 -18.20
C LEU A 374 -11.29 -13.42 -19.38
N LEU A 375 -11.11 -12.72 -20.50
CA LEU A 375 -10.39 -13.20 -21.67
C LEU A 375 -8.98 -12.63 -21.62
N LEU A 376 -7.99 -13.52 -21.75
CA LEU A 376 -6.58 -13.17 -21.83
C LEU A 376 -6.07 -13.48 -23.23
N LEU A 377 -5.41 -12.49 -23.83
CA LEU A 377 -4.61 -12.65 -25.03
C LEU A 377 -3.14 -12.55 -24.63
N GLY A 378 -2.30 -13.34 -25.28
CA GLY A 378 -0.88 -13.42 -24.93
C GLY A 378 -0.12 -14.35 -25.86
N SER A 379 1.15 -14.52 -25.54
CA SER A 379 2.06 -15.43 -26.23
C SER A 379 2.71 -16.36 -25.22
N THR A 380 2.87 -17.62 -25.61
CA THR A 380 3.55 -18.65 -24.83
C THR A 380 4.66 -19.28 -25.66
N SER A 381 5.82 -19.47 -25.04
CA SER A 381 6.89 -20.34 -25.56
C SER A 381 6.98 -21.65 -24.79
N SER A 382 6.12 -21.84 -23.78
CA SER A 382 6.06 -23.01 -22.91
C SER A 382 5.49 -24.21 -23.64
N THR A 383 6.22 -25.33 -23.62
CA THR A 383 5.78 -26.58 -24.28
C THR A 383 4.68 -27.29 -23.51
N ASN A 384 4.50 -26.92 -22.24
CA ASN A 384 3.50 -27.45 -21.31
C ASN A 384 2.55 -26.34 -20.81
N PHE A 385 2.31 -25.29 -21.61
CA PHE A 385 1.38 -24.24 -21.24
C PHE A 385 -0.01 -24.84 -20.89
N PRO A 386 -0.67 -24.39 -19.80
CA PRO A 386 -1.95 -24.96 -19.41
C PRO A 386 -3.03 -24.74 -20.48
N THR A 387 -3.61 -25.83 -20.99
CA THR A 387 -4.71 -25.77 -21.96
C THR A 387 -5.87 -26.65 -21.50
N THR A 388 -7.08 -26.34 -22.00
CA THR A 388 -8.26 -27.19 -21.80
C THR A 388 -8.38 -28.21 -22.91
N ASP A 389 -9.14 -29.28 -22.69
CA ASP A 389 -9.43 -30.28 -23.73
C ASP A 389 -10.10 -29.70 -25.00
N GLY A 390 -10.78 -28.56 -24.92
CA GLY A 390 -11.35 -27.90 -26.10
C GLY A 390 -10.36 -27.11 -26.97
N ALA A 391 -9.09 -26.99 -26.56
CA ALA A 391 -8.16 -26.09 -27.25
C ALA A 391 -7.76 -26.60 -28.64
N VAL A 392 -7.84 -25.70 -29.64
CA VAL A 392 -7.50 -25.97 -31.05
C VAL A 392 -6.07 -26.47 -31.21
N GLN A 393 -5.16 -25.96 -30.40
CA GLN A 393 -3.76 -26.38 -30.33
C GLN A 393 -3.33 -26.44 -28.87
N ARG A 394 -2.83 -27.60 -28.43
CA ARG A 394 -2.49 -27.87 -27.02
C ARG A 394 -0.99 -27.86 -26.72
N GLY A 395 -0.16 -27.75 -27.75
CA GLY A 395 1.29 -27.77 -27.62
C GLY A 395 1.93 -26.65 -28.43
N PHE A 396 3.09 -26.19 -27.97
CA PHE A 396 3.89 -25.21 -28.67
C PHE A 396 4.38 -25.78 -30.02
N ALA A 397 4.02 -25.13 -31.14
CA ALA A 397 4.35 -25.59 -32.50
C ALA A 397 5.48 -24.79 -33.17
N GLY A 398 6.25 -24.00 -32.40
CA GLY A 398 7.39 -23.23 -32.89
C GLY A 398 7.15 -21.71 -32.93
N GLY A 399 8.25 -20.97 -33.12
CA GLY A 399 8.33 -19.50 -33.10
C GLY A 399 9.53 -19.02 -32.29
N SER A 400 10.28 -18.03 -32.79
CA SER A 400 11.25 -17.28 -31.97
C SER A 400 10.53 -16.09 -31.34
N ARG A 401 10.83 -15.85 -30.06
CA ARG A 401 10.27 -14.76 -29.25
C ARG A 401 10.25 -13.41 -29.96
#